data_AF-A0A2H0R3J8-F1
#
_entry.id   AF-A0A2H0R3J8-F1
#
_cell.length_a   1.000
_cell.length_b   1.000
_cell.length_c   1.000
_cell.angle_alpha   90.00
_cell.angle_beta   90.00
_cell.angle_gamma   90.00
#
_symmetry.space_group_name_H-M   'P 1'
#
loop_
_entity.id
_entity.type
_entity.pdbx_description
1 polymer ?
#
loop_
_entity_poly.entity_id
_entity_poly.type
_entity_poly.pdbx_seq_one_letter_code
_entity_poly.pdbx_strand_id
1 'polypeptide(L)'
;MGDGNLSNPNGRAIRLRITCDKKYPQLIKNFQKVIKKVLPNNKISLIKRDGGCLDISCYSNKWPKILGWKPGPKASQISGIPNWIKSDKKYLTHCLKGLIETDGCIYKDRGYKMIGFTSTIENLSKDVFYGMATLGFKPRIYKVKLPKKLARFNVRLAKNVEMFINLVGPIKR
;
A
#
# COMPACT_ATOMS: atom_id res chain seq x y z
N MET A 1 4.05 3.52 -1.41
CA MET A 1 3.41 3.11 -2.67
C MET A 1 1.93 3.45 -2.61
N GLY A 2 1.17 3.01 -1.59
CA GLY A 2 -0.21 3.46 -1.35
C GLY A 2 -0.35 4.84 -0.70
N ASP A 3 -1.21 4.96 0.31
CA ASP A 3 -1.69 6.22 0.93
C ASP A 3 -0.63 7.08 1.66
N GLY A 4 0.64 6.64 1.69
CA GLY A 4 1.73 7.38 2.34
C GLY A 4 2.23 8.57 1.53
N ASN A 5 2.52 9.71 2.16
CA ASN A 5 3.12 10.90 1.54
C ASN A 5 4.31 11.43 2.37
N LEU A 6 5.43 11.77 1.70
CA LEU A 6 6.52 12.55 2.30
C LEU A 6 6.40 14.03 1.89
N SER A 7 6.58 14.92 2.84
CA SER A 7 6.52 16.37 2.65
C SER A 7 7.48 17.07 3.61
N ASN A 8 7.95 18.28 3.29
CA ASN A 8 8.75 19.11 4.20
C ASN A 8 8.03 20.45 4.47
N PRO A 9 6.89 20.44 5.20
CA PRO A 9 6.02 21.61 5.30
C PRO A 9 6.64 22.78 6.08
N ASN A 10 7.65 22.52 6.93
CA ASN A 10 8.29 23.52 7.77
C ASN A 10 9.73 23.84 7.36
N GLY A 11 10.20 23.31 6.22
CA GLY A 11 11.57 23.46 5.74
C GLY A 11 12.64 22.72 6.56
N ARG A 12 12.33 22.20 7.75
CA ARG A 12 13.30 21.64 8.70
C ARG A 12 13.25 20.11 8.82
N ALA A 13 12.05 19.55 8.85
CA ALA A 13 11.83 18.14 9.16
C ALA A 13 10.88 17.49 8.16
N ILE A 14 11.29 16.35 7.61
CA ILE A 14 10.46 15.58 6.69
C ILE A 14 9.34 14.88 7.46
N ARG A 15 8.11 15.11 7.02
CA ARG A 15 6.88 14.53 7.54
C ARG A 15 6.45 13.35 6.68
N LEU A 16 6.35 12.17 7.30
CA LEU A 16 5.54 11.07 6.78
C LEU A 16 4.08 11.28 7.21
N ARG A 17 3.16 11.22 6.25
CA ARG A 17 1.72 11.11 6.47
C ARG A 17 1.22 9.82 5.86
N ILE A 18 0.41 9.06 6.59
CA ILE A 18 -0.36 7.93 6.05
C ILE A 18 -1.83 8.25 6.34
N THR A 19 -2.62 8.46 5.30
CA THR A 19 -4.05 8.72 5.44
C THR A 19 -4.80 7.39 5.56
N CYS A 20 -5.69 7.28 6.54
CA CYS A 20 -6.48 6.08 6.77
C CYS A 20 -7.93 6.44 7.11
N ASP A 21 -8.85 5.61 6.66
CA ASP A 21 -10.27 5.66 7.05
C ASP A 21 -10.42 5.22 8.51
N LYS A 22 -11.16 6.00 9.31
CA LYS A 22 -11.41 5.71 10.73
C LYS A 22 -12.17 4.41 10.94
N LYS A 23 -12.88 3.89 9.92
CA LYS A 23 -13.55 2.58 9.99
C LYS A 23 -12.60 1.40 10.19
N TYR A 24 -11.29 1.59 9.98
CA TYR A 24 -10.27 0.56 10.19
C TYR A 24 -9.31 0.94 11.35
N PRO A 25 -9.79 1.01 12.61
CA PRO A 25 -8.97 1.42 13.75
C PRO A 25 -7.79 0.48 14.01
N GLN A 26 -7.95 -0.81 13.69
CA GLN A 26 -6.86 -1.79 13.82
C GLN A 26 -5.72 -1.53 12.82
N LEU A 27 -6.03 -1.06 11.62
CA LEU A 27 -5.03 -0.69 10.62
C LEU A 27 -4.23 0.53 11.10
N ILE A 28 -4.92 1.53 11.66
CA ILE A 28 -4.30 2.71 12.26
C ILE A 28 -3.32 2.30 13.38
N LYS A 29 -3.77 1.45 14.33
CA LYS A 29 -2.92 0.93 15.40
C LYS A 29 -1.70 0.17 14.86
N ASN A 30 -1.88 -0.63 13.81
CA ASN A 30 -0.77 -1.38 13.21
C ASN A 30 0.26 -0.45 12.57
N PHE A 31 -0.16 0.56 11.82
CA PHE A 31 0.77 1.55 11.26
C PHE A 31 1.52 2.32 12.34
N GLN A 32 0.85 2.71 13.44
CA GLN A 32 1.54 3.33 14.57
C GLN A 32 2.62 2.40 15.17
N LYS A 33 2.31 1.11 15.35
CA LYS A 33 3.29 0.10 15.83
C LYS A 33 4.47 -0.06 14.87
N VAL A 34 4.23 -0.13 13.57
CA VAL A 34 5.30 -0.25 12.56
C VAL A 34 6.19 0.98 12.56
N ILE A 35 5.61 2.18 12.55
CA ILE A 35 6.37 3.43 12.62
C ILE A 35 7.20 3.48 13.91
N LYS A 36 6.63 3.07 15.06
CA LYS A 36 7.38 3.00 16.32
C LYS A 36 8.52 1.97 16.29
N LYS A 37 8.38 0.84 15.62
CA LYS A 37 9.49 -0.11 15.46
C LYS A 37 10.65 0.49 14.65
N VAL A 38 10.33 1.25 13.61
CA VAL A 38 11.33 1.88 12.74
C VAL A 38 11.97 3.12 13.38
N LEU A 39 11.18 3.90 14.12
CA LEU A 39 11.60 5.13 14.81
C LEU A 39 11.03 5.16 16.25
N PRO A 40 11.67 4.44 17.19
CA PRO A 40 11.15 4.26 18.56
C PRO A 40 10.90 5.56 19.31
N ASN A 41 11.78 6.53 19.14
CA ASN A 41 11.77 7.78 19.90
C ASN A 41 10.90 8.86 19.24
N ASN A 42 10.50 8.69 17.97
CA ASN A 42 9.77 9.73 17.26
C ASN A 42 8.30 9.77 17.69
N LYS A 43 7.78 10.98 17.88
CA LYS A 43 6.35 11.20 18.16
C LYS A 43 5.52 10.84 16.94
N ILE A 44 4.42 10.13 17.19
CA ILE A 44 3.38 9.86 16.20
C ILE A 44 2.14 10.66 16.60
N SER A 45 1.60 11.43 15.68
CA SER A 45 0.38 12.22 15.88
C SER A 45 -0.73 11.72 14.96
N LEU A 46 -1.95 11.63 15.49
CA LEU A 46 -3.15 11.37 14.70
C LEU A 46 -3.84 12.70 14.44
N ILE A 47 -4.00 13.07 13.17
CA ILE A 47 -4.58 14.36 12.77
C ILE A 47 -5.89 14.06 12.06
N LYS A 48 -7.01 14.57 12.60
CA LYS A 48 -8.33 14.37 11.99
C LYS A 48 -8.38 15.05 10.63
N ARG A 49 -9.04 14.39 9.68
CA ARG A 49 -9.45 14.97 8.40
C ARG A 49 -10.96 14.96 8.30
N ASP A 50 -11.46 15.75 7.36
CA ASP A 50 -12.85 15.68 6.93
C ASP A 50 -13.11 14.35 6.19
N GLY A 51 -14.38 13.95 6.14
CA GLY A 51 -14.78 12.73 5.42
C GLY A 51 -14.37 11.42 6.11
N GLY A 52 -14.39 11.37 7.45
CA GLY A 52 -14.20 10.12 8.19
C GLY A 52 -12.77 9.57 8.20
N CYS A 53 -11.78 10.31 7.68
CA CYS A 53 -10.39 9.89 7.61
C CYS A 53 -9.51 10.56 8.68
N LEU A 54 -8.31 10.04 8.89
CA LEU A 54 -7.25 10.67 9.67
C LEU A 54 -5.89 10.49 9.02
N ASP A 55 -4.95 11.37 9.35
CA ASP A 55 -3.54 11.25 9.02
C ASP A 55 -2.76 10.73 10.22
N ILE A 56 -2.05 9.62 10.01
CA ILE A 56 -0.97 9.18 10.91
C ILE A 56 0.28 9.92 10.49
N SER A 57 0.81 10.77 11.38
CA SER A 57 1.89 11.70 11.09
C SER A 57 3.11 11.42 11.94
N CYS A 58 4.29 11.37 11.32
CA CYS A 58 5.57 11.22 12.01
C CYS A 58 6.67 12.02 11.30
N TYR A 59 7.41 12.85 12.04
CA TYR A 59 8.50 13.65 11.51
C TYR A 59 9.85 12.95 11.72
N SER A 60 10.67 12.88 10.67
CA SER A 60 12.07 12.42 10.70
C SER A 60 12.78 12.69 9.37
N ASN A 61 13.99 13.26 9.44
CA ASN A 61 14.85 13.39 8.27
C ASN A 61 15.45 12.05 7.79
N LYS A 62 15.23 10.96 8.54
CA LYS A 62 15.62 9.60 8.14
C LYS A 62 14.65 8.97 7.13
N TRP A 63 13.44 9.51 6.98
CA TRP A 63 12.41 8.92 6.12
C TRP A 63 12.84 8.66 4.68
N PRO A 64 13.54 9.58 3.98
CA PRO A 64 13.95 9.33 2.61
C PRO A 64 14.91 8.16 2.46
N LYS A 65 15.83 8.00 3.41
CA LYS A 65 16.77 6.88 3.43
C LYS A 65 16.04 5.56 3.70
N ILE A 66 15.10 5.56 4.65
CA ILE A 66 14.34 4.36 5.05
C ILE A 66 13.42 3.90 3.91
N LEU A 67 12.73 4.84 3.26
CA LEU A 67 11.72 4.51 2.26
C LEU A 67 12.26 4.48 0.83
N GLY A 68 13.42 5.07 0.57
CA GLY A 68 14.04 5.14 -0.75
C GLY A 68 13.48 6.21 -1.69
N TRP A 69 12.77 7.22 -1.18
CA TRP A 69 12.23 8.33 -1.98
C TRP A 69 12.13 9.62 -1.15
N LYS A 70 12.13 10.77 -1.82
CA LYS A 70 12.15 12.11 -1.21
C LYS A 70 10.77 12.78 -1.26
N PRO A 71 10.52 13.84 -0.46
CA PRO A 71 9.35 14.69 -0.62
C PRO A 71 9.13 15.12 -2.08
N GLY A 72 7.89 14.99 -2.55
CA GLY A 72 7.51 15.25 -3.94
C GLY A 72 6.61 14.15 -4.52
N PRO A 73 6.28 14.23 -5.81
CA PRO A 73 5.44 13.23 -6.47
C PRO A 73 6.05 11.83 -6.34
N LYS A 74 5.29 10.88 -5.79
CA LYS A 74 5.71 9.48 -5.65
C LYS A 74 5.88 8.80 -7.00
N ALA A 75 4.97 9.08 -7.93
CA ALA A 75 4.89 8.39 -9.22
C ALA A 75 6.13 8.61 -10.10
N SER A 76 6.89 9.70 -9.89
CA SER A 76 8.14 9.95 -10.60
C SER A 76 9.37 9.29 -9.94
N GLN A 77 9.23 8.79 -8.71
CA GLN A 77 10.35 8.25 -7.91
C GLN A 77 10.22 6.74 -7.65
N ILE A 78 8.98 6.22 -7.65
CA ILE A 78 8.70 4.83 -7.31
C ILE A 78 8.04 4.16 -8.52
N SER A 79 8.78 3.26 -9.16
CA SER A 79 8.28 2.47 -10.28
C SER A 79 7.60 1.17 -9.84
N GLY A 80 7.96 0.60 -8.69
CA GLY A 80 7.43 -0.69 -8.24
C GLY A 80 7.93 -1.13 -6.87
N ILE A 81 7.77 -2.42 -6.59
CA ILE A 81 8.26 -3.08 -5.38
C ILE A 81 9.79 -3.29 -5.52
N PRO A 82 10.61 -2.86 -4.54
CA PRO A 82 12.05 -3.12 -4.55
C PRO A 82 12.41 -4.60 -4.72
N ASN A 83 13.47 -4.88 -5.48
CA ASN A 83 13.86 -6.26 -5.79
C ASN A 83 14.15 -7.10 -4.53
N TRP A 84 14.76 -6.51 -3.50
CA TRP A 84 15.04 -7.20 -2.24
C TRP A 84 13.77 -7.62 -1.48
N ILE A 85 12.65 -6.93 -1.69
CA ILE A 85 11.33 -7.36 -1.16
C ILE A 85 10.78 -8.49 -2.02
N LYS A 86 10.93 -8.40 -3.34
CA LYS A 86 10.40 -9.39 -4.29
C LYS A 86 11.11 -10.74 -4.20
N SER A 87 12.41 -10.74 -3.90
CA SER A 87 13.23 -11.94 -3.80
C SER A 87 12.98 -12.77 -2.55
N ASP A 88 12.39 -12.19 -1.50
CA ASP A 88 12.09 -12.87 -0.25
C ASP A 88 10.56 -13.06 -0.10
N LYS A 89 10.10 -14.31 -0.06
CA LYS A 89 8.66 -14.63 0.02
C LYS A 89 7.99 -14.03 1.27
N LYS A 90 8.69 -13.93 2.39
CA LYS A 90 8.16 -13.36 3.63
C LYS A 90 7.98 -11.86 3.47
N TYR A 91 8.98 -11.15 2.94
CA TYR A 91 8.87 -9.70 2.70
C TYR A 91 7.83 -9.38 1.63
N LEU A 92 7.80 -10.15 0.55
CA LEU A 92 6.78 -10.04 -0.50
C LEU A 92 5.36 -10.19 0.08
N THR A 93 5.13 -11.22 0.90
CA THR A 93 3.83 -11.45 1.56
C THR A 93 3.41 -10.23 2.41
N HIS A 94 4.31 -9.67 3.22
CA HIS A 94 4.01 -8.48 4.02
C HIS A 94 3.79 -7.23 3.16
N CYS A 95 4.52 -7.09 2.05
CA CYS A 95 4.35 -5.98 1.12
C CYS A 95 2.98 -6.06 0.42
N LEU A 96 2.60 -7.24 -0.08
CA LEU A 96 1.28 -7.47 -0.66
C LEU A 96 0.16 -7.21 0.34
N LYS A 97 0.32 -7.61 1.61
CA LYS A 97 -0.63 -7.26 2.67
C LYS A 97 -0.85 -5.76 2.73
N GLY A 98 0.23 -4.98 2.83
CA GLY A 98 0.14 -3.52 2.89
C GLY A 98 -0.53 -2.91 1.66
N LEU A 99 -0.19 -3.38 0.45
CA LEU A 99 -0.77 -2.91 -0.80
C LEU A 99 -2.26 -3.24 -0.92
N ILE A 100 -2.69 -4.42 -0.47
CA ILE A 100 -4.11 -4.79 -0.43
C ILE A 100 -4.86 -3.96 0.63
N GLU A 101 -4.23 -3.70 1.78
CA GLU A 101 -4.80 -2.88 2.84
C GLU A 101 -4.93 -1.39 2.47
N THR A 102 -4.07 -0.85 1.61
CA THR A 102 -4.17 0.55 1.16
C THR A 102 -4.97 0.67 -0.14
N ASP A 103 -4.42 0.16 -1.23
CA ASP A 103 -4.90 0.39 -2.60
C ASP A 103 -5.73 -0.78 -3.16
N GLY A 104 -5.91 -1.84 -2.37
CA GLY A 104 -6.72 -2.99 -2.70
C GLY A 104 -8.11 -2.99 -2.07
N CYS A 105 -8.92 -3.92 -2.56
CA CYS A 105 -10.25 -4.21 -2.06
C CYS A 105 -10.50 -5.72 -2.02
N ILE A 106 -11.34 -6.13 -1.06
CA ILE A 106 -11.94 -7.46 -1.02
C ILE A 106 -13.44 -7.24 -1.19
N TYR A 107 -14.05 -7.93 -2.15
CA TYR A 107 -15.45 -7.71 -2.51
C TYR A 107 -16.09 -8.99 -3.04
N LYS A 108 -17.42 -8.99 -3.17
CA LYS A 108 -18.16 -10.07 -3.82
C LYS A 108 -18.62 -9.61 -5.21
N ASP A 109 -18.48 -10.48 -6.19
CA ASP A 109 -19.02 -10.31 -7.54
C ASP A 109 -19.76 -11.59 -7.93
N ARG A 110 -21.08 -11.47 -8.20
CA ARG A 110 -22.00 -12.60 -8.43
C ARG A 110 -21.90 -13.71 -7.37
N GLY A 111 -21.77 -13.32 -6.10
CA GLY A 111 -21.64 -14.24 -4.97
C GLY A 111 -20.21 -14.73 -4.68
N TYR A 112 -19.26 -14.57 -5.62
CA TYR A 112 -17.89 -15.02 -5.45
C TYR A 112 -17.04 -13.94 -4.80
N LYS A 113 -16.30 -14.29 -3.73
CA LYS A 113 -15.34 -13.39 -3.09
C LYS A 113 -14.12 -13.20 -4.00
N MET A 114 -13.63 -11.96 -4.08
CA MET A 114 -12.54 -11.55 -4.96
C MET A 114 -11.65 -10.52 -4.29
N ILE A 115 -10.42 -10.45 -4.77
CA ILE A 115 -9.46 -9.41 -4.40
C ILE A 115 -9.15 -8.59 -5.63
N GLY A 116 -9.23 -7.27 -5.48
CA GLY A 116 -8.81 -6.30 -6.48
C GLY A 116 -7.65 -5.45 -5.97
N PHE A 117 -6.75 -5.08 -6.88
CA PHE A 117 -5.74 -4.05 -6.67
C PHE A 117 -5.69 -3.16 -7.90
N THR A 118 -5.69 -1.85 -7.71
CA THR A 118 -5.79 -0.90 -8.81
C THR A 118 -4.72 0.17 -8.69
N SER A 119 -4.00 0.42 -9.78
CA SER A 119 -3.00 1.49 -9.84
C SER A 119 -2.88 2.09 -11.24
N THR A 120 -2.38 3.32 -11.33
CA THR A 120 -1.94 3.94 -12.59
C THR A 120 -0.47 3.65 -12.90
N ILE A 121 0.28 3.08 -11.95
CA ILE A 121 1.69 2.72 -12.10
C ILE A 121 1.78 1.29 -12.64
N GLU A 122 2.12 1.16 -13.93
CA GLU A 122 2.14 -0.13 -14.63
C GLU A 122 3.07 -1.16 -13.94
N ASN A 123 4.29 -0.74 -13.62
CA ASN A 123 5.29 -1.63 -13.03
C ASN A 123 4.88 -2.10 -11.63
N LEU A 124 4.24 -1.25 -10.82
CA LEU A 124 3.68 -1.65 -9.53
C LEU A 124 2.55 -2.69 -9.71
N SER A 125 1.67 -2.50 -10.69
CA SER A 125 0.62 -3.49 -10.98
C SER A 125 1.18 -4.82 -11.48
N LYS A 126 2.25 -4.79 -12.30
CA LYS A 126 2.97 -6.01 -12.70
C LYS A 126 3.62 -6.68 -11.49
N ASP A 127 4.26 -5.93 -10.59
CA ASP A 127 4.86 -6.47 -9.38
C ASP A 127 3.82 -7.11 -8.44
N VAL A 128 2.62 -6.54 -8.31
CA VAL A 128 1.52 -7.17 -7.55
C VAL A 128 1.05 -8.46 -8.22
N PHE A 129 0.87 -8.45 -9.55
CA PHE A 129 0.51 -9.64 -10.32
C PHE A 129 1.53 -10.76 -10.13
N TYR A 130 2.82 -10.48 -10.38
CA TYR A 130 3.88 -11.48 -10.23
C TYR A 130 4.09 -11.87 -8.77
N GLY A 131 3.87 -10.95 -7.83
CA GLY A 131 3.92 -11.24 -6.40
C GLY A 131 2.88 -12.28 -5.98
N MET A 132 1.63 -12.08 -6.38
CA MET A 132 0.56 -13.07 -6.18
C MET A 132 0.87 -14.40 -6.88
N ALA A 133 1.41 -14.36 -8.10
CA ALA A 133 1.80 -15.57 -8.84
C ALA A 133 2.92 -16.36 -8.15
N THR A 134 3.92 -15.66 -7.61
CA THR A 134 5.05 -16.24 -6.84
C THR A 134 4.58 -16.94 -5.58
N LEU A 135 3.46 -16.51 -4.99
CA LEU A 135 2.80 -17.17 -3.87
C LEU A 135 1.89 -18.34 -4.29
N GLY A 136 1.86 -18.71 -5.58
CA GLY A 136 1.10 -19.85 -6.11
C GLY A 136 -0.33 -19.53 -6.55
N PHE A 137 -0.70 -18.25 -6.64
CA PHE A 137 -2.04 -17.83 -7.06
C PHE A 137 -2.10 -17.52 -8.55
N LYS A 138 -3.31 -17.49 -9.12
CA LYS A 138 -3.54 -17.21 -10.55
C LYS A 138 -4.32 -15.90 -10.72
N PRO A 139 -3.69 -14.73 -10.45
CA PRO A 139 -4.33 -13.44 -10.70
C PRO A 139 -4.49 -13.18 -12.20
N ARG A 140 -5.26 -12.15 -12.54
CA ARG A 140 -5.33 -11.57 -13.88
C ARG A 140 -5.03 -10.09 -13.80
N ILE A 141 -4.44 -9.52 -14.85
CA ILE A 141 -4.19 -8.09 -14.96
C ILE A 141 -4.93 -7.53 -16.19
N TYR A 142 -5.61 -6.40 -15.99
CA TYR A 142 -6.40 -5.73 -17.01
C TYR A 142 -5.96 -4.28 -17.16
N LYS A 143 -5.69 -3.85 -18.40
CA LYS A 143 -5.41 -2.45 -18.73
C LYS A 143 -6.70 -1.76 -19.18
N VAL A 144 -7.05 -0.69 -18.49
CA VAL A 144 -8.19 0.18 -18.81
C VAL A 144 -7.64 1.52 -19.30
N LYS A 145 -8.01 1.92 -20.52
CA LYS A 145 -7.68 3.25 -21.06
C LYS A 145 -8.46 4.31 -20.29
N LEU A 146 -7.79 5.38 -19.88
CA LEU A 146 -8.38 6.56 -19.26
C LEU A 146 -8.30 7.76 -20.22
N PRO A 147 -9.07 8.84 -19.97
CA PRO A 147 -8.91 10.09 -20.70
C PRO A 147 -7.47 10.62 -20.65
N LYS A 148 -7.11 11.51 -21.59
CA LYS A 148 -5.77 12.14 -21.68
C LYS A 148 -4.60 11.16 -21.83
N LYS A 149 -4.80 10.06 -22.56
CA LYS A 149 -3.79 9.00 -22.81
C LYS A 149 -3.25 8.32 -21.55
N LEU A 150 -3.96 8.42 -20.42
CA LEU A 150 -3.61 7.70 -19.20
C LEU A 150 -4.12 6.26 -19.24
N ALA A 151 -3.55 5.40 -18.39
CA ALA A 151 -4.01 4.03 -18.22
C ALA A 151 -4.13 3.69 -16.73
N ARG A 152 -5.08 2.80 -16.43
CA ARG A 152 -5.27 2.19 -15.12
C ARG A 152 -5.15 0.68 -15.27
N PHE A 153 -4.43 0.06 -14.36
CA PHE A 153 -4.18 -1.36 -14.33
C PHE A 153 -4.91 -1.96 -13.13
N ASN A 154 -5.69 -3.01 -13.38
CA ASN A 154 -6.47 -3.69 -12.35
C ASN A 154 -5.95 -5.13 -12.26
N VAL A 155 -5.42 -5.51 -11.12
CA VAL A 155 -5.06 -6.88 -10.79
C VAL A 155 -6.21 -7.50 -10.02
N ARG A 156 -6.69 -8.66 -10.45
CA ARG A 156 -7.82 -9.37 -9.85
C ARG A 156 -7.45 -10.81 -9.54
N LEU A 157 -7.74 -11.24 -8.32
CA LEU A 157 -7.71 -12.64 -7.92
C LEU A 157 -9.13 -13.13 -7.65
N ALA A 158 -9.56 -14.15 -8.39
CA ALA A 158 -10.91 -14.69 -8.33
C ALA A 158 -10.98 -16.17 -7.90
N LYS A 159 -9.83 -16.87 -7.83
CA LYS A 159 -9.73 -18.27 -7.40
C LYS A 159 -8.84 -18.36 -6.17
N ASN A 160 -9.12 -19.31 -5.28
CA ASN A 160 -8.38 -19.55 -4.04
C ASN A 160 -8.24 -18.28 -3.16
N VAL A 161 -9.27 -17.44 -3.17
CA VAL A 161 -9.25 -16.13 -2.52
C VAL A 161 -9.13 -16.27 -1.00
N GLU A 162 -9.84 -17.21 -0.39
CA GLU A 162 -9.72 -17.48 1.05
C GLU A 162 -8.30 -17.96 1.43
N MET A 163 -7.70 -18.81 0.61
CA MET A 163 -6.31 -19.24 0.83
C MET A 163 -5.35 -18.04 0.77
N PHE A 164 -5.56 -17.11 -0.16
CA PHE A 164 -4.77 -15.88 -0.22
C PHE A 164 -4.98 -15.01 1.02
N ILE A 165 -6.23 -14.82 1.46
CA ILE A 165 -6.56 -14.04 2.66
C ILE A 165 -5.91 -14.66 3.89
N ASN A 166 -5.93 -15.99 4.02
CA ASN A 166 -5.32 -16.69 5.14
C ASN A 166 -3.79 -16.58 5.12
N LEU A 167 -3.17 -16.66 3.94
CA LEU A 167 -1.72 -16.54 3.78
C LEU A 167 -1.21 -15.11 4.04
N VAL A 168 -1.86 -14.11 3.43
CA VAL A 168 -1.42 -12.71 3.45
C VAL A 168 -1.93 -11.98 4.70
N GLY A 169 -3.08 -12.39 5.23
CA GLY A 169 -3.68 -11.87 6.45
C GLY A 169 -4.02 -10.38 6.44
N PRO A 170 -4.67 -9.82 5.39
CA PRO A 170 -5.13 -8.43 5.43
C PRO A 170 -6.23 -8.26 6.49
N ILE A 171 -6.25 -7.08 7.12
CA ILE A 171 -7.31 -6.71 8.10
C ILE A 171 -8.64 -6.47 7.40
N LYS A 172 -8.62 -5.88 6.19
CA LYS A 172 -9.81 -5.74 5.36
C LYS A 172 -10.33 -7.15 5.03
N ARG A 173 -11.63 -7.39 5.24
CA ARG A 173 -12.33 -8.65 4.94
C ARG A 173 -13.63 -8.36 4.19
#